data_AF-A0A7V9PK51-F1
#
_entry.id   AF-A0A7V9PK51-F1
#
_cell.length_a   1.000
_cell.length_b   1.000
_cell.length_c   1.000
_cell.angle_alpha   90.00
_cell.angle_beta   90.00
_cell.angle_gamma   90.00
#
_symmetry.space_group_name_H-M   'P 1'
#
loop_
_entity.id
_entity.type
_entity.pdbx_description
1 polymer ?
#
loop_
_entity_poly.entity_id
_entity_poly.type
_entity_poly.pdbx_seq_one_letter_code
_entity_poly.pdbx_strand_id
1 'polypeptide(L)'
;MADVRATPFDLVFASLAEDRFPAIQAAALAGAQDLRDRHAFLMLREVVQLVHELRPDGGVGEGMDQLVALVHHAVLFWLAGTPTLNVTPSEIPGLVAPAALTPADGDTPPAWYAQVPERLIWAAAVPGSATEPLDGCFLAADANESLRVLGVFGLRPDRMGFTVVEVDGDRPRGLERVDGSPLFSSTMPGGGRAGLSSVVGPEELLELGWRLKGLAAGHSAAATQSP
;
A
#
# COMPACT_ATOMS: atom_id res chain seq x y z
N MET A 1 19.31 -9.10 16.87
CA MET A 1 18.42 -9.31 15.71
C MET A 1 17.55 -8.08 15.63
N ALA A 2 17.62 -7.32 14.53
CA ALA A 2 16.68 -6.21 14.36
C ALA A 2 15.27 -6.82 14.34
N ASP A 3 14.41 -6.33 15.22
CA ASP A 3 13.03 -6.80 15.32
C ASP A 3 12.33 -6.45 13.99
N VAL A 4 11.90 -7.46 13.25
CA VAL A 4 11.21 -7.26 11.98
C VAL A 4 9.83 -6.73 12.31
N ARG A 5 9.58 -5.46 11.98
CA ARG A 5 8.31 -4.80 12.31
C ARG A 5 7.18 -5.51 11.58
N ALA A 6 6.15 -5.91 12.33
CA ALA A 6 4.98 -6.59 11.78
C ALA A 6 4.28 -5.73 10.71
N THR A 7 3.91 -6.37 9.60
CA THR A 7 3.09 -5.76 8.55
C THR A 7 1.60 -5.82 8.92
N PRO A 8 0.73 -5.06 8.23
CA PRO A 8 -0.71 -5.19 8.40
C PRO A 8 -1.22 -6.60 8.09
N PHE A 9 -0.53 -7.32 7.18
CA PHE A 9 -0.82 -8.72 6.89
C PHE A 9 -0.58 -9.60 8.12
N ASP A 10 0.57 -9.43 8.78
CA ASP A 10 0.94 -10.21 9.96
C ASP A 10 -0.03 -10.01 11.12
N LEU A 11 -0.52 -8.78 11.29
CA LEU A 11 -1.39 -8.42 12.41
C LEU A 11 -2.84 -8.87 12.21
N VAL A 12 -3.35 -8.89 10.97
CA VAL A 12 -4.77 -9.14 10.69
C VAL A 12 -5.01 -10.50 10.07
N PHE A 13 -4.13 -10.94 9.18
CA PHE A 13 -4.41 -12.05 8.26
C PHE A 13 -3.55 -13.29 8.48
N ALA A 14 -2.38 -13.20 9.11
CA ALA A 14 -1.47 -14.34 9.23
C ALA A 14 -2.14 -15.62 9.80
N SER A 15 -2.98 -15.47 10.82
CA SER A 15 -3.71 -16.61 11.42
C SER A 15 -4.90 -17.11 10.58
N LEU A 16 -5.41 -16.30 9.66
CA LEU A 16 -6.57 -16.63 8.82
C LEU A 16 -6.16 -17.09 7.42
N ALA A 17 -4.99 -16.69 6.95
CA ALA A 17 -4.56 -16.87 5.58
C ALA A 17 -4.46 -18.34 5.21
N GLU A 18 -3.89 -19.18 6.08
CA GLU A 18 -3.73 -20.62 5.85
C GLU A 18 -5.08 -21.34 5.67
N ASP A 19 -6.12 -20.90 6.39
CA ASP A 19 -7.43 -21.56 6.38
C ASP A 19 -8.38 -20.98 5.33
N ARG A 20 -8.32 -19.66 5.08
CA ARG A 20 -9.34 -18.94 4.28
C ARG A 20 -8.89 -18.66 2.85
N PHE A 21 -7.61 -18.34 2.64
CA PHE A 21 -7.16 -17.84 1.33
C PHE A 21 -7.07 -18.95 0.27
N PRO A 22 -6.71 -20.21 0.60
CA PRO A 22 -6.77 -21.30 -0.36
C PRO A 22 -8.17 -21.52 -0.94
N ALA A 23 -9.24 -21.31 -0.15
CA ALA A 23 -10.61 -21.44 -0.63
C ALA A 23 -10.97 -20.33 -1.64
N ILE A 24 -10.53 -19.10 -1.40
CA ILE A 24 -10.68 -17.97 -2.34
C ILE A 24 -9.94 -18.27 -3.64
N GLN A 25 -8.69 -18.74 -3.57
CA GLN A 25 -7.89 -19.10 -4.74
C GLN A 25 -8.57 -20.22 -5.54
N ALA A 26 -9.03 -21.28 -4.87
CA ALA A 26 -9.71 -22.40 -5.51
C ALA A 26 -11.02 -21.97 -6.20
N ALA A 27 -11.81 -21.11 -5.57
CA ALA A 27 -13.05 -20.58 -6.13
C ALA A 27 -12.78 -19.73 -7.39
N ALA A 28 -11.77 -18.86 -7.35
CA ALA A 28 -11.36 -18.06 -8.50
C ALA A 28 -10.88 -18.92 -9.67
N LEU A 29 -10.07 -19.95 -9.39
CA LEU A 29 -9.61 -20.90 -10.40
C LEU A 29 -10.77 -21.67 -11.04
N ALA A 30 -11.74 -22.14 -10.24
CA ALA A 30 -12.92 -22.84 -10.72
C ALA A 30 -13.82 -21.94 -11.59
N GLY A 31 -13.90 -20.65 -11.26
CA GLY A 31 -14.65 -19.66 -12.03
C GLY A 31 -13.88 -19.01 -13.19
N ALA A 32 -12.61 -19.38 -13.40
CA ALA A 32 -11.70 -18.70 -14.32
C ALA A 32 -11.66 -17.17 -14.13
N GLN A 33 -11.72 -16.71 -12.87
CA GLN A 33 -11.72 -15.29 -12.51
C GLN A 33 -10.30 -14.80 -12.21
N ASP A 34 -9.99 -13.59 -12.67
CA ASP A 34 -8.75 -12.91 -12.30
C ASP A 34 -8.94 -12.21 -10.95
N LEU A 35 -8.19 -12.64 -9.94
CA LEU A 35 -8.22 -12.04 -8.60
C LEU A 35 -7.70 -10.61 -8.58
N ARG A 36 -6.97 -10.13 -9.61
CA ARG A 36 -6.55 -8.73 -9.72
C ARG A 36 -7.71 -7.80 -10.11
N ASP A 37 -8.74 -8.32 -10.78
CA ASP A 37 -9.97 -7.59 -11.03
C ASP A 37 -10.77 -7.49 -9.73
N ARG A 38 -10.90 -6.25 -9.26
CA ARG A 38 -11.56 -5.90 -8.02
C ARG A 38 -13.03 -6.31 -8.00
N HIS A 39 -13.72 -6.14 -9.12
CA HIS A 39 -15.13 -6.47 -9.24
C HIS A 39 -15.32 -7.97 -9.27
N ALA A 40 -14.51 -8.69 -10.06
CA ALA A 40 -14.54 -10.16 -10.10
C ALA A 40 -14.22 -10.78 -8.74
N PHE A 41 -13.24 -10.24 -8.02
CA PHE A 41 -12.88 -10.63 -6.65
C PHE A 41 -14.09 -10.56 -5.70
N LEU A 42 -14.88 -9.49 -5.78
CA LEU A 42 -16.04 -9.28 -4.92
C LEU A 42 -17.24 -10.17 -5.23
N MET A 43 -17.25 -10.84 -6.39
CA MET A 43 -18.29 -11.80 -6.75
C MET A 43 -18.06 -13.17 -6.11
N LEU A 44 -16.88 -13.43 -5.53
CA LEU A 44 -16.57 -14.68 -4.85
C LEU A 44 -17.29 -14.74 -3.50
N ARG A 45 -18.07 -15.80 -3.29
CA ARG A 45 -18.81 -16.03 -2.03
C ARG A 45 -17.86 -16.06 -0.83
N GLU A 46 -16.71 -16.71 -0.99
CA GLU A 46 -15.67 -16.87 0.04
C GLU A 46 -15.10 -15.52 0.48
N VAL A 47 -14.95 -14.58 -0.47
CA VAL A 47 -14.52 -13.20 -0.17
C VAL A 47 -15.60 -12.46 0.60
N VAL A 48 -16.85 -12.53 0.16
CA VAL A 48 -17.98 -11.88 0.84
C VAL A 48 -18.13 -12.40 2.27
N GLN A 49 -17.99 -13.71 2.49
CA GLN A 49 -18.00 -14.33 3.82
C GLN A 49 -16.86 -13.80 4.70
N LEU A 50 -15.63 -13.78 4.18
CA LEU A 50 -14.47 -13.27 4.92
C LEU A 50 -14.64 -11.80 5.32
N VAL A 51 -15.10 -10.95 4.40
CA VAL A 51 -15.37 -9.53 4.70
C VAL A 51 -16.43 -9.38 5.78
N HIS A 52 -17.50 -10.20 5.75
CA HIS A 52 -18.51 -10.20 6.80
C HIS A 52 -17.98 -10.64 8.16
N GLU A 53 -17.11 -11.65 8.20
CA GLU A 53 -16.47 -12.13 9.43
C GLU A 53 -15.52 -11.08 10.05
N LEU A 54 -14.80 -10.34 9.21
CA LEU A 54 -13.85 -9.30 9.64
C LEU A 54 -14.53 -7.96 9.95
N ARG A 55 -15.84 -7.84 9.71
CA ARG A 55 -16.55 -6.57 9.86
C ARG A 55 -16.55 -6.14 11.33
N PRO A 56 -16.07 -4.92 11.65
CA PRO A 56 -16.26 -4.37 12.99
C PRO A 56 -17.75 -4.09 13.27
N ASP A 57 -18.17 -4.31 14.52
CA ASP A 57 -19.54 -4.02 14.96
C ASP A 57 -19.85 -2.52 14.79
N GLY A 58 -20.60 -2.17 13.73
CA GLY A 58 -21.03 -0.80 13.43
C GLY A 58 -20.42 -0.15 12.18
N GLY A 59 -19.53 -0.84 11.44
CA GLY A 59 -18.99 -0.32 10.17
C GLY A 59 -20.04 -0.28 9.04
N VAL A 60 -20.34 0.91 8.51
CA VAL A 60 -21.21 1.13 7.34
C VAL A 60 -20.55 2.17 6.42
N GLY A 61 -20.69 2.02 5.10
CA GLY A 61 -20.14 2.98 4.12
C GLY A 61 -18.64 2.82 3.90
N GLU A 62 -17.87 3.91 3.96
CA GLU A 62 -16.42 3.97 3.65
C GLU A 62 -15.57 2.95 4.42
N GLY A 63 -15.94 2.63 5.67
CA GLY A 63 -15.23 1.60 6.45
C GLY A 63 -15.34 0.19 5.85
N MET A 64 -16.42 -0.08 5.10
CA MET A 64 -16.57 -1.34 4.37
C MET A 64 -15.68 -1.38 3.14
N ASP A 65 -15.66 -0.31 2.34
CA ASP A 65 -14.82 -0.25 1.13
C ASP A 65 -13.32 -0.38 1.49
N GLN A 66 -12.91 0.27 2.59
CA GLN A 66 -11.56 0.14 3.16
C GLN A 66 -11.24 -1.28 3.60
N LEU A 67 -12.15 -1.95 4.31
CA LEU A 67 -11.97 -3.35 4.73
C LEU A 67 -11.85 -4.26 3.51
N VAL A 68 -12.73 -4.07 2.53
CA VAL A 68 -12.75 -4.82 1.29
C VAL A 68 -11.44 -4.61 0.53
N ALA A 69 -10.87 -3.41 0.54
CA ALA A 69 -9.58 -3.09 -0.10
C ALA A 69 -8.44 -3.78 0.62
N LEU A 70 -8.42 -3.68 1.95
CA LEU A 70 -7.43 -4.37 2.78
C LEU A 70 -7.42 -5.89 2.55
N VAL A 71 -8.59 -6.53 2.51
CA VAL A 71 -8.72 -7.98 2.24
C VAL A 71 -8.20 -8.32 0.84
N HIS A 72 -8.50 -7.50 -0.16
CA HIS A 72 -8.04 -7.73 -1.54
C HIS A 72 -6.53 -7.67 -1.67
N HIS A 73 -5.91 -6.62 -1.14
CA HIS A 73 -4.45 -6.50 -1.12
C HIS A 73 -3.80 -7.61 -0.31
N ALA A 74 -4.39 -8.02 0.81
CA ALA A 74 -3.88 -9.13 1.61
C ALA A 74 -3.87 -10.46 0.83
N VAL A 75 -4.95 -10.77 0.10
CA VAL A 75 -5.02 -11.99 -0.72
C VAL A 75 -3.99 -11.95 -1.84
N LEU A 76 -3.89 -10.83 -2.57
CA LEU A 76 -2.89 -10.69 -3.63
C LEU A 76 -1.46 -10.81 -3.10
N PHE A 77 -1.17 -10.17 -1.96
CA PHE A 77 0.12 -10.24 -1.29
C PHE A 77 0.47 -11.66 -0.84
N TRP A 78 -0.50 -12.41 -0.30
CA TRP A 78 -0.30 -13.81 0.06
C TRP A 78 -0.05 -14.70 -1.17
N LEU A 79 -0.80 -14.51 -2.25
CA LEU A 79 -0.58 -15.24 -3.52
C LEU A 79 0.81 -15.00 -4.10
N ALA A 80 1.37 -13.82 -3.89
CA ALA A 80 2.72 -13.46 -4.30
C ALA A 80 3.83 -14.01 -3.36
N GLY A 81 3.46 -14.69 -2.27
CA GLY A 81 4.42 -15.22 -1.29
C GLY A 81 4.90 -14.18 -0.27
N THR A 82 4.10 -13.16 0.00
CA THR A 82 4.36 -12.10 1.00
C THR A 82 5.68 -11.29 0.80
N PRO A 83 6.02 -10.84 -0.42
CA PRO A 83 7.27 -10.12 -0.66
C PRO A 83 7.26 -8.72 -0.03
N THR A 84 8.18 -8.46 0.90
CA THR A 84 8.30 -7.16 1.58
C THR A 84 9.58 -6.43 1.19
N LEU A 85 9.44 -5.17 0.76
CA LEU A 85 10.54 -4.23 0.61
C LEU A 85 10.66 -3.37 1.88
N ASN A 86 11.80 -3.45 2.56
CA ASN A 86 12.13 -2.56 3.66
C ASN A 86 12.76 -1.28 3.11
N VAL A 87 12.02 -0.18 3.13
CA VAL A 87 12.55 1.14 2.75
C VAL A 87 13.41 1.66 3.89
N THR A 88 14.63 2.05 3.60
CA THR A 88 15.55 2.58 4.62
C THR A 88 15.35 4.08 4.83
N PRO A 89 15.67 4.64 6.03
CA PRO A 89 15.62 6.08 6.25
C PRO A 89 16.45 6.89 5.24
N SER A 90 17.54 6.32 4.73
CA SER A 90 18.40 6.93 3.70
C SER A 90 17.78 6.99 2.31
N GLU A 91 16.78 6.16 2.00
CA GLU A 91 16.09 6.16 0.71
C GLU A 91 14.98 7.20 0.63
N ILE A 92 14.43 7.61 1.78
CA ILE A 92 13.30 8.55 1.86
C ILE A 92 13.59 9.87 1.13
N PRO A 93 14.75 10.54 1.31
CA PRO A 93 15.06 11.75 0.56
C PRO A 93 14.98 11.58 -0.96
N GLY A 94 15.37 10.42 -1.49
CA GLY A 94 15.28 10.11 -2.92
C GLY A 94 13.84 9.84 -3.38
N LEU A 95 13.05 9.15 -2.55
CA LEU A 95 11.63 8.88 -2.82
C LEU A 95 10.77 10.15 -2.83
N VAL A 96 11.11 11.16 -2.03
CA VAL A 96 10.31 12.40 -1.90
C VAL A 96 10.90 13.59 -2.65
N ALA A 97 12.02 13.40 -3.35
CA ALA A 97 12.69 14.46 -4.09
C ALA A 97 11.79 15.06 -5.19
N PRO A 98 11.89 16.35 -5.52
CA PRO A 98 11.15 16.95 -6.62
C PRO A 98 11.46 16.32 -7.98
N ALA A 99 12.69 15.85 -8.17
CA ALA A 99 13.06 15.09 -9.35
C ALA A 99 12.41 13.70 -9.29
N ALA A 100 11.56 13.41 -10.28
CA ALA A 100 10.98 12.09 -10.43
C ALA A 100 12.10 11.05 -10.53
N LEU A 101 12.03 10.00 -9.71
CA LEU A 101 12.70 8.75 -10.06
C LEU A 101 12.13 8.34 -11.42
N THR A 102 13.01 8.23 -12.42
CA THR A 102 12.65 7.70 -13.73
C THR A 102 12.03 6.34 -13.49
N PRO A 103 10.81 6.06 -13.99
CA PRO A 103 10.27 4.73 -13.85
C PRO A 103 11.24 3.76 -14.51
N ALA A 104 11.57 2.67 -13.81
CA ALA A 104 12.20 1.56 -14.50
C ALA A 104 11.16 1.01 -15.48
N ASP A 105 11.51 1.00 -16.77
CA ASP A 105 10.80 0.17 -17.73
C ASP A 105 10.99 -1.28 -17.28
N GLY A 106 9.90 -1.93 -16.86
CA GLY A 106 9.93 -3.28 -16.34
C GLY A 106 8.55 -3.77 -15.92
N ASP A 107 8.38 -5.10 -15.96
CA ASP A 107 7.17 -5.77 -15.50
C ASP A 107 6.80 -5.31 -14.10
N THR A 108 5.52 -5.04 -13.88
CA THR A 108 5.04 -4.77 -12.52
C THR A 108 5.24 -6.03 -11.69
N PRO A 109 6.03 -5.97 -10.60
CA PRO A 109 6.21 -7.15 -9.76
C PRO A 109 4.86 -7.63 -9.22
N PRO A 110 4.72 -8.94 -8.90
CA PRO A 110 3.56 -9.46 -8.17
C PRO A 110 3.30 -8.64 -6.90
N ALA A 111 2.08 -8.69 -6.37
CA ALA A 111 1.69 -7.87 -5.23
C ALA A 111 2.68 -7.95 -4.05
N TRP A 112 3.02 -6.81 -3.47
CA TRP A 112 4.11 -6.69 -2.50
C TRP A 112 3.82 -5.57 -1.50
N TYR A 113 4.57 -5.55 -0.40
CA TYR A 113 4.44 -4.54 0.65
C TYR A 113 5.72 -3.70 0.76
N ALA A 114 5.62 -2.39 0.60
CA ALA A 114 6.67 -1.44 0.94
C ALA A 114 6.52 -1.03 2.40
N GLN A 115 7.45 -1.45 3.26
CA GLN A 115 7.50 -1.03 4.65
C GLN A 115 8.31 0.26 4.77
N VAL A 116 7.65 1.36 5.12
CA VAL A 116 8.25 2.70 5.25
C VAL A 116 8.77 2.90 6.67
N PRO A 117 9.91 3.60 6.89
CA PRO A 117 10.37 3.91 8.24
C PRO A 117 9.33 4.74 9.00
N GLU A 118 9.19 4.43 10.29
CA GLU A 118 8.20 5.08 11.13
C GLU A 118 8.37 6.60 11.15
N ARG A 119 7.24 7.32 11.09
CA ARG A 119 7.15 8.76 11.34
C ARG A 119 7.97 9.65 10.41
N LEU A 120 8.39 9.17 9.23
CA LEU A 120 9.08 10.00 8.23
C LEU A 120 8.12 10.57 7.17
N ILE A 121 7.07 9.83 6.82
CA ILE A 121 6.03 10.27 5.90
C ILE A 121 4.70 10.32 6.66
N TRP A 122 3.94 11.40 6.48
CA TRP A 122 2.68 11.65 7.17
C TRP A 122 1.56 11.96 6.18
N ALA A 123 0.33 11.61 6.49
CA ALA A 123 -0.82 12.03 5.69
C ALA A 123 -2.04 12.24 6.56
N ALA A 124 -2.94 13.13 6.12
CA ALA A 124 -4.32 13.06 6.57
C ALA A 124 -5.01 12.05 5.65
N ALA A 125 -5.28 10.84 6.16
CA ALA A 125 -5.93 9.79 5.38
C ALA A 125 -7.34 10.19 4.92
N VAL A 126 -8.01 11.05 5.69
CA VAL A 126 -9.28 11.69 5.34
C VAL A 126 -9.08 13.21 5.34
N PRO A 127 -9.58 13.96 4.34
CA PRO A 127 -9.50 15.41 4.34
C PRO A 127 -10.04 16.02 5.65
N GLY A 128 -9.22 16.82 6.33
CA GLY A 128 -9.57 17.45 7.60
C GLY A 128 -9.44 16.56 8.85
N SER A 129 -9.01 15.30 8.72
CA SER A 129 -8.68 14.45 9.86
C SER A 129 -7.31 14.79 10.46
N ALA A 130 -7.02 14.23 11.63
CA ALA A 130 -5.66 14.24 12.15
C ALA A 130 -4.70 13.55 11.16
N THR A 131 -3.47 14.06 11.09
CA THR A 131 -2.41 13.42 10.31
C THR A 131 -1.88 12.19 11.05
N GLU A 132 -1.78 11.08 10.36
CA GLU A 132 -1.18 9.84 10.85
C GLU A 132 0.11 9.51 10.06
N PRO A 133 1.08 8.83 10.68
CA PRO A 133 2.27 8.39 9.97
C PRO A 133 1.91 7.30 8.95
N LEU A 134 2.52 7.33 7.77
CA LEU A 134 2.47 6.24 6.80
C LEU A 134 3.42 5.14 7.24
N ASP A 135 2.88 3.96 7.50
CA ASP A 135 3.66 2.78 7.89
C ASP A 135 4.13 1.98 6.70
N GLY A 136 3.37 2.00 5.62
CA GLY A 136 3.75 1.34 4.38
C GLY A 136 2.61 1.30 3.38
N CYS A 137 2.87 0.69 2.24
CA CYS A 137 1.90 0.54 1.17
C CYS A 137 1.87 -0.90 0.68
N PHE A 138 0.68 -1.46 0.45
CA PHE A 138 0.57 -2.58 -0.48
C PHE A 138 0.56 -2.03 -1.91
N LEU A 139 1.26 -2.72 -2.80
CA LEU A 139 1.34 -2.39 -4.21
C LEU A 139 1.01 -3.63 -5.02
N ALA A 140 0.14 -3.48 -6.01
CA ALA A 140 -0.20 -4.53 -6.96
C ALA A 140 -0.46 -3.92 -8.34
N ALA A 141 -0.22 -4.70 -9.40
CA ALA A 141 -0.81 -4.41 -10.70
C ALA A 141 -2.31 -4.74 -10.65
N ASP A 142 -3.13 -3.90 -11.25
CA ASP A 142 -4.48 -4.29 -11.62
C ASP A 142 -4.49 -5.16 -12.90
N ALA A 143 -5.68 -5.50 -13.39
CA ALA A 143 -5.84 -6.30 -14.61
C ALA A 143 -5.39 -5.59 -15.90
N ASN A 144 -5.26 -4.25 -15.87
CA ASN A 144 -4.84 -3.39 -16.98
C ASN A 144 -3.37 -2.94 -16.85
N GLU A 145 -2.61 -3.51 -15.91
CA GLU A 145 -1.22 -3.14 -15.59
C GLU A 145 -1.04 -1.74 -14.97
N SER A 146 -2.13 -1.04 -14.64
CA SER A 146 -2.09 0.16 -13.81
C SER A 146 -1.73 -0.21 -12.36
N LEU A 147 -1.16 0.75 -11.64
CA LEU A 147 -0.73 0.51 -10.27
C LEU A 147 -1.90 0.74 -9.32
N ARG A 148 -2.14 -0.23 -8.43
CA ARG A 148 -3.02 -0.07 -7.26
C ARG A 148 -2.17 -0.01 -6.00
N VAL A 149 -2.46 0.99 -5.17
CA VAL A 149 -1.73 1.31 -3.95
C VAL A 149 -2.71 1.37 -2.78
N LEU A 150 -2.46 0.60 -1.72
CA LEU A 150 -3.15 0.73 -0.45
C LEU A 150 -2.18 1.29 0.59
N GLY A 151 -2.30 2.58 0.89
CA GLY A 151 -1.54 3.23 1.95
C GLY A 151 -2.07 2.82 3.32
N VAL A 152 -1.18 2.49 4.25
CA VAL A 152 -1.51 2.04 5.60
C VAL A 152 -0.93 3.01 6.61
N PHE A 153 -1.78 3.53 7.49
CA PHE A 153 -1.46 4.63 8.39
C PHE A 153 -1.76 4.30 9.85
N GLY A 154 -0.87 4.73 10.74
CA GLY A 154 -1.06 4.63 12.18
C GLY A 154 -1.04 3.20 12.72
N LEU A 155 -0.35 2.28 12.05
CA LEU A 155 -0.13 0.90 12.48
C LEU A 155 0.67 0.86 13.77
N ARG A 156 0.07 0.34 14.85
CA ARG A 156 0.78 0.16 16.12
C ARG A 156 0.36 -1.16 16.77
N PRO A 157 1.31 -1.98 17.29
CA PRO A 157 0.97 -3.25 17.94
C PRO A 157 0.07 -3.08 19.17
N ASP A 158 0.15 -1.93 19.84
CA ASP A 158 -0.56 -1.59 21.07
C ASP A 158 -1.92 -0.89 20.84
N ARG A 159 -2.26 -0.55 19.59
CA ARG A 159 -3.55 0.08 19.22
C ARG A 159 -4.40 -0.90 18.42
N MET A 160 -5.67 -1.04 18.78
CA MET A 160 -6.64 -1.70 17.91
C MET A 160 -6.96 -0.80 16.72
N GLY A 161 -6.49 -1.20 15.54
CA GLY A 161 -6.86 -0.61 14.26
C GLY A 161 -5.84 0.38 13.69
N PHE A 162 -5.92 0.54 12.37
CA PHE A 162 -5.14 1.44 11.53
C PHE A 162 -6.05 1.95 10.40
N THR A 163 -5.64 3.03 9.74
CA THR A 163 -6.40 3.56 8.59
C THR A 163 -5.78 3.10 7.29
N VAL A 164 -6.62 2.83 6.29
CA VAL A 164 -6.17 2.52 4.93
C VAL A 164 -6.82 3.45 3.91
N VAL A 165 -6.06 3.78 2.86
CA VAL A 165 -6.52 4.56 1.72
C VAL A 165 -6.08 3.86 0.45
N GLU A 166 -7.03 3.51 -0.41
CA GLU A 166 -6.78 2.89 -1.71
C GLU A 166 -6.80 3.95 -2.82
N VAL A 167 -5.86 3.82 -3.76
CA VAL A 167 -5.86 4.56 -5.02
C VAL A 167 -5.34 3.65 -6.12
N ASP A 168 -5.90 3.74 -7.32
CA ASP A 168 -5.34 3.09 -8.50
C ASP A 168 -5.31 4.01 -9.73
N GLY A 169 -4.43 3.67 -10.66
CA GLY A 169 -4.34 4.33 -11.95
C GLY A 169 -2.93 4.37 -12.54
N ASP A 170 -2.85 5.01 -13.70
CA ASP A 170 -1.59 5.31 -14.35
C ASP A 170 -0.79 6.34 -13.54
N ARG A 171 0.52 6.43 -13.82
CA ARG A 171 1.37 7.42 -13.14
C ARG A 171 0.85 8.84 -13.42
N PRO A 172 0.54 9.63 -12.37
CA PRO A 172 0.14 11.02 -12.54
C PRO A 172 1.19 11.82 -13.33
N ARG A 173 0.73 12.71 -14.22
CA ARG A 173 1.60 13.59 -15.02
C ARG A 173 1.33 15.04 -14.67
N GLY A 174 2.38 15.83 -14.47
CA GLY A 174 2.26 17.25 -14.15
C GLY A 174 1.55 17.52 -12.82
N LEU A 175 1.73 16.62 -11.85
CA LEU A 175 1.12 16.76 -10.54
C LEU A 175 1.73 17.97 -9.81
N GLU A 176 0.86 18.89 -9.39
CA GLU A 176 1.21 20.11 -8.67
C GLU A 176 0.24 20.29 -7.50
N ARG A 177 0.74 20.80 -6.37
CA ARG A 177 -0.13 21.14 -5.24
C ARG A 177 -0.86 22.45 -5.48
N VAL A 178 -2.10 22.51 -4.99
CA VAL A 178 -2.92 23.72 -5.02
C VAL A 178 -2.24 24.92 -4.31
N ASP A 179 -1.46 24.66 -3.27
CA ASP A 179 -0.72 25.68 -2.52
C ASP A 179 0.62 26.08 -3.18
N GLY A 180 0.97 25.47 -4.33
CA GLY A 180 2.22 25.70 -5.05
C GLY A 180 3.47 25.12 -4.38
N SER A 181 3.33 24.42 -3.26
CA SER A 181 4.48 23.76 -2.62
C SER A 181 4.94 22.55 -3.45
N PRO A 182 6.24 22.19 -3.40
CA PRO A 182 6.72 20.97 -4.04
C PRO A 182 6.00 19.73 -3.50
N LEU A 183 5.80 18.73 -4.35
CA LEU A 183 5.26 17.43 -3.94
C LEU A 183 6.02 16.89 -2.72
N PHE A 184 5.29 16.22 -1.85
CA PHE A 184 5.78 15.64 -0.59
C PHE A 184 6.32 16.62 0.46
N SER A 185 6.27 17.93 0.22
CA SER A 185 6.64 18.93 1.23
C SER A 185 5.79 18.74 2.50
N SER A 186 6.40 18.90 3.67
CA SER A 186 5.68 18.72 4.93
C SER A 186 4.57 19.75 5.10
N THR A 187 3.36 19.29 5.43
CA THR A 187 2.24 20.16 5.83
C THR A 187 2.22 20.43 7.34
N MET A 188 3.08 19.75 8.10
CA MET A 188 3.15 19.90 9.55
C MET A 188 4.00 21.12 9.95
N PRO A 189 3.59 21.90 10.96
CA PRO A 189 4.40 22.98 11.50
C PRO A 189 5.79 22.50 11.91
N GLY A 190 6.83 23.06 11.29
CA GLY A 190 8.23 22.68 11.55
C GLY A 190 8.67 21.33 10.96
N GLY A 191 7.78 20.57 10.32
CA GLY A 191 8.07 19.23 9.81
C GLY A 191 9.16 19.22 8.75
N GLY A 192 9.19 20.22 7.85
CA GLY A 192 10.27 20.35 6.86
C GLY A 192 11.66 20.54 7.50
N ARG A 193 11.75 21.26 8.62
CA ARG A 193 13.02 21.41 9.38
C ARG A 193 13.43 20.13 10.10
N ALA A 194 12.46 19.26 10.40
CA ALA A 194 12.66 17.96 11.01
C ALA A 194 12.89 16.84 9.99
N GLY A 195 12.95 17.15 8.69
CA GLY A 195 13.13 16.17 7.63
C GLY A 195 11.90 15.28 7.37
N LEU A 196 10.72 15.75 7.77
CA LEU A 196 9.46 15.04 7.54
C LEU A 196 8.89 15.38 6.15
N SER A 197 8.19 14.42 5.58
CA SER A 197 7.44 14.57 4.34
C SER A 197 5.95 14.34 4.57
N SER A 198 5.12 14.87 3.68
CA SER A 198 3.67 14.68 3.76
C SER A 198 3.08 14.27 2.43
N VAL A 199 2.20 13.27 2.42
CA VAL A 199 1.37 12.92 1.27
C VAL A 199 0.05 13.68 1.36
N VAL A 200 -0.32 14.37 0.29
CA VAL A 200 -1.56 15.16 0.20
C VAL A 200 -2.46 14.58 -0.87
N GLY A 201 -3.46 13.82 -0.43
CA GLY A 201 -4.50 13.27 -1.28
C GLY A 201 -4.10 12.02 -2.08
N PRO A 202 -5.05 11.44 -2.84
CA PRO A 202 -4.85 10.16 -3.53
C PRO A 202 -3.77 10.22 -4.62
N GLU A 203 -3.66 11.33 -5.36
CA GLU A 203 -2.70 11.43 -6.46
C GLU A 203 -1.24 11.42 -5.98
N GLU A 204 -0.93 12.07 -4.85
CA GLU A 204 0.40 11.97 -4.25
C GLU A 204 0.69 10.58 -3.68
N LEU A 205 -0.34 9.89 -3.16
CA LEU A 205 -0.19 8.50 -2.72
C LEU A 205 0.13 7.57 -3.92
N LEU A 206 -0.54 7.80 -5.06
CA LEU A 206 -0.29 7.04 -6.29
C LEU A 206 1.12 7.33 -6.83
N GLU A 207 1.55 8.59 -6.89
CA GLU A 207 2.92 8.96 -7.29
C GLU A 207 3.96 8.35 -6.34
N LEU A 208 3.72 8.35 -5.03
CA LEU A 208 4.59 7.65 -4.08
C LEU A 208 4.67 6.14 -4.39
N GLY A 209 3.55 5.50 -4.70
CA GLY A 209 3.52 4.10 -5.12
C GLY A 209 4.38 3.83 -6.36
N TRP A 210 4.29 4.69 -7.39
CA TRP A 210 5.13 4.59 -8.58
C TRP A 210 6.62 4.74 -8.28
N ARG A 211 6.98 5.64 -7.36
CA ARG A 211 8.37 5.80 -6.91
C ARG A 211 8.88 4.61 -6.11
N LEU A 212 8.04 4.01 -5.27
CA LEU A 212 8.34 2.77 -4.57
C LEU A 212 8.56 1.62 -5.55
N LYS A 213 7.74 1.51 -6.61
CA LYS A 213 7.97 0.54 -7.70
C LYS A 213 9.35 0.74 -8.36
N GLY A 214 9.73 1.98 -8.65
CA GLY A 214 11.07 2.30 -9.18
C GLY A 214 12.20 1.89 -8.23
N LEU A 215 12.04 2.14 -6.93
CA LEU A 215 13.01 1.74 -5.90
C LEU A 215 13.16 0.21 -5.83
N ALA A 216 12.05 -0.54 -5.84
CA ALA A 216 12.06 -2.00 -5.84
C ALA A 216 12.80 -2.57 -7.05
N ALA A 217 12.56 -2.02 -8.25
CA ALA A 217 13.25 -2.42 -9.47
C ALA A 217 14.77 -2.17 -9.37
N GLY A 218 15.18 -1.05 -8.76
CA GLY A 218 16.59 -0.75 -8.48
C GLY A 218 17.27 -1.77 -7.57
N HIS A 219 16.59 -2.21 -6.51
CA HIS A 219 17.10 -3.25 -5.60
C HIS A 219 17.26 -4.62 -6.30
N SER A 220 16.28 -5.02 -7.12
CA SER A 220 16.34 -6.28 -7.87
C SER A 220 17.47 -6.29 -8.90
N ALA A 221 17.67 -5.17 -9.60
CA ALA A 221 18.76 -5.02 -10.58
C ALA A 221 20.14 -5.08 -9.91
N ALA A 222 20.31 -4.47 -8.73
CA ALA A 222 21.56 -4.51 -7.97
C ALA A 222 21.88 -5.91 -7.43
N ALA A 223 20.87 -6.65 -6.97
CA ALA A 223 21.02 -8.03 -6.50
C ALA A 223 21.47 -8.99 -7.63
N THR A 224 21.00 -8.77 -8.86
CA THR A 224 21.35 -9.60 -10.03
C THR A 224 22.77 -9.32 -10.56
N GLN A 225 23.35 -8.16 -10.23
CA GLN A 225 24.68 -7.73 -10.70
C GLN A 225 25.82 -8.05 -9.72
N SER A 226 25.54 -8.68 -8.57
CA SER A 226 26.56 -9.09 -7.61
C SER A 226 27.04 -10.52 -7.92
N PRO A 227 28.33 -10.74 -8.29
CA PRO A 227 28.89 -12.05 -8.62
C PRO A 227 29.17 -12.95 -7.41
#